data_AF-A0A4Q3G024-F1
#
_entry.id   AF-A0A4Q3G024-F1
#
_cell.length_a   1.000
_cell.length_b   1.000
_cell.length_c   1.000
_cell.angle_alpha   90.00
_cell.angle_beta   90.00
_cell.angle_gamma   90.00
#
_symmetry.space_group_name_H-M   'P 1'
#
loop_
_entity.id
_entity.type
_entity.pdbx_description
1 polymer ?
#
loop_
_entity_poly.entity_id
_entity_poly.type
_entity_poly.pdbx_seq_one_letter_code
_entity_poly.pdbx_strand_id
1 'polypeptide(L)'
;MASINSVQNQEVTYLAGVTQGGTIAAESFWTWNYDFPATYGPDNFQTKWGPATAGTQGQISYAFDLASNWSTTEKSAFVASMDLWAAVANVSFHEQADDIARVIISRNTEGTASGGPDFFIPGDIGSTVLGRASSGSISIDASSNAFGPLGTALSTFGGYPSLTVTHEIGHVLGLGHGGTYDREEGNESAYTIYDSLPWTIMSYNEEGTSGDGATYRWGTTTQGGFAYQNVPTTWMPLDIVAAQRLYGVAVNTPLSGGQTYGFNSNITGTIGKFFDFTQNSSPIITLWN
;
A
#
# COMPACT_ATOMS: atom_id res chain seq x y z
N MET A 1 -4.36 8.56 -16.95
CA MET A 1 -4.32 8.80 -15.48
C MET A 1 -5.58 9.52 -15.09
N ALA A 2 -6.14 9.18 -13.92
CA ALA A 2 -7.29 9.90 -13.36
C ALA A 2 -6.99 11.40 -13.22
N SER A 3 -7.98 12.24 -13.46
CA SER A 3 -7.86 13.69 -13.25
C SER A 3 -7.91 13.99 -11.76
N ILE A 4 -6.76 14.29 -11.17
CA ILE A 4 -6.64 14.73 -9.78
C ILE A 4 -6.37 16.24 -9.71
N ASN A 5 -6.77 16.89 -8.63
CA ASN A 5 -6.49 18.31 -8.43
C ASN A 5 -5.02 18.55 -8.01
N SER A 6 -4.60 19.80 -7.93
CA SER A 6 -3.22 20.17 -7.64
C SER A 6 -2.73 19.69 -6.27
N VAL A 7 -3.59 19.70 -5.25
CA VAL A 7 -3.24 19.31 -3.88
C VAL A 7 -3.21 17.78 -3.75
N GLN A 8 -4.13 17.07 -4.38
CA GLN A 8 -4.04 15.61 -4.55
C GLN A 8 -2.75 15.21 -5.28
N ASN A 9 -2.31 16.01 -6.27
CA ASN A 9 -1.06 15.75 -6.96
C ASN A 9 0.18 15.99 -6.09
N GLN A 10 0.13 16.94 -5.16
CA GLN A 10 1.17 17.12 -4.13
C GLN A 10 1.24 15.88 -3.24
N GLU A 11 0.11 15.40 -2.73
CA GLU A 11 0.02 14.18 -1.93
C GLU A 11 0.58 12.96 -2.68
N VAL A 12 0.17 12.74 -3.93
CA VAL A 12 0.71 11.63 -4.75
C VAL A 12 2.22 11.77 -4.97
N THR A 13 2.73 12.99 -5.12
CA THR A 13 4.17 13.23 -5.26
C THR A 13 4.90 12.90 -3.96
N TYR A 14 4.31 13.24 -2.81
CA TYR A 14 4.85 12.95 -1.50
C TYR A 14 4.90 11.45 -1.21
N LEU A 15 3.81 10.74 -1.47
CA LEU A 15 3.68 9.28 -1.33
C LEU A 15 4.68 8.54 -2.23
N ALA A 16 4.74 8.87 -3.53
CA ALA A 16 5.57 8.14 -4.48
C ALA A 16 7.05 8.56 -4.50
N GLY A 17 7.38 9.72 -3.92
CA GLY A 17 8.68 10.38 -4.10
C GLY A 17 8.96 10.85 -5.54
N VAL A 18 7.95 10.84 -6.41
CA VAL A 18 8.10 11.11 -7.84
C VAL A 18 7.04 12.12 -8.29
N THR A 19 7.49 13.16 -8.99
CA THR A 19 6.62 14.20 -9.53
C THR A 19 5.76 13.66 -10.69
N GLN A 20 4.71 14.39 -11.07
CA GLN A 20 3.94 14.06 -12.29
C GLN A 20 4.82 14.03 -13.56
N GLY A 21 5.94 14.77 -13.57
CA GLY A 21 6.92 14.79 -14.67
C GLY A 21 7.87 13.58 -14.67
N GLY A 22 7.76 12.67 -13.70
CA GLY A 22 8.60 11.48 -13.61
C GLY A 22 10.01 11.76 -13.05
N THR A 23 10.18 12.86 -12.29
CA THR A 23 11.43 13.17 -11.60
C THR A 23 11.33 12.87 -10.12
N ILE A 24 12.45 12.54 -9.48
CA ILE A 24 12.52 12.41 -8.02
C ILE A 24 12.18 13.77 -7.36
N ALA A 25 11.28 13.74 -6.39
CA ALA A 25 10.81 14.92 -5.68
C ALA A 25 11.82 15.38 -4.62
N ALA A 26 11.96 16.70 -4.44
CA ALA A 26 12.78 17.25 -3.36
C ALA A 26 12.09 17.16 -1.99
N GLU A 27 10.76 17.16 -2.00
CA GLU A 27 9.90 17.13 -0.82
C GLU A 27 8.97 15.92 -0.97
N SER A 28 9.22 14.89 -0.16
CA SER A 28 8.47 13.64 -0.13
C SER A 28 8.75 12.90 1.17
N PHE A 29 7.98 11.84 1.45
CA PHE A 29 8.29 10.94 2.56
C PHE A 29 9.74 10.45 2.50
N TRP A 30 10.23 10.17 1.29
CA TRP A 30 11.55 9.60 1.05
C TRP A 30 12.72 10.59 1.13
N THR A 31 12.45 11.89 1.27
CA THR A 31 13.48 12.92 1.47
C THR A 31 13.36 13.60 2.83
N TRP A 32 12.41 13.16 3.66
CA TRP A 32 12.21 13.68 5.01
C TRP A 32 13.37 13.25 5.92
N ASN A 33 13.89 14.19 6.72
CA ASN A 33 15.00 13.97 7.63
C ASN A 33 14.58 13.38 8.99
N TYR A 34 13.37 12.84 9.11
CA TYR A 34 12.87 12.23 10.36
C TYR A 34 12.90 13.23 11.55
N ASP A 35 12.54 14.48 11.26
CA ASP A 35 12.57 15.60 12.20
C ASP A 35 11.22 16.36 12.28
N PHE A 36 11.06 17.13 13.35
CA PHE A 36 9.91 17.99 13.59
C PHE A 36 10.36 19.36 14.13
N PRO A 37 10.04 20.50 13.48
CA PRO A 37 9.32 20.61 12.21
C PRO A 37 10.07 19.94 11.05
N ALA A 38 9.31 19.35 10.12
CA ALA A 38 9.88 18.57 9.04
C ALA A 38 10.81 19.40 8.14
N THR A 39 12.00 18.86 7.90
CA THR A 39 12.94 19.32 6.89
C THR A 39 13.23 18.20 5.89
N TYR A 40 13.69 18.60 4.71
CA TYR A 40 13.96 17.68 3.60
C TYR A 40 15.40 17.82 3.13
N GLY A 41 16.08 16.68 3.03
CA GLY A 41 17.51 16.58 2.77
C GLY A 41 17.85 16.12 1.36
N PRO A 42 19.15 16.10 1.00
CA PRO A 42 19.64 15.50 -0.23
C PRO A 42 19.60 13.97 -0.19
N ASP A 43 19.53 13.38 1.00
CA ASP A 43 19.36 11.94 1.19
C ASP A 43 17.95 11.56 0.70
N ASN A 44 17.90 10.60 -0.22
CA ASN A 44 16.68 10.19 -0.88
C ASN A 44 16.57 8.65 -0.89
N PHE A 45 15.50 8.16 -0.32
CA PHE A 45 15.19 6.74 -0.21
C PHE A 45 14.16 6.27 -1.25
N GLN A 46 13.77 7.15 -2.18
CA GLN A 46 12.82 6.83 -3.25
C GLN A 46 13.38 5.72 -4.12
N THR A 47 12.56 4.71 -4.36
CA THR A 47 12.95 3.58 -5.19
C THR A 47 11.76 2.93 -5.89
N LYS A 48 12.05 2.16 -6.95
CA LYS A 48 11.10 1.25 -7.57
C LYS A 48 11.78 -0.05 -7.99
N TRP A 49 10.98 -1.06 -8.29
CA TRP A 49 11.46 -2.29 -8.93
C TRP A 49 11.53 -2.14 -10.45
N GLY A 50 12.50 -2.82 -11.07
CA GLY A 50 12.67 -2.85 -12.53
C GLY A 50 13.50 -1.68 -13.09
N PRO A 51 13.16 -1.17 -14.29
CA PRO A 51 13.85 -0.02 -14.90
C PRO A 51 13.68 1.25 -14.04
N ALA A 52 14.72 2.08 -13.99
CA ALA A 52 14.78 3.33 -13.23
C ALA A 52 13.97 4.48 -13.85
N THR A 53 12.87 4.20 -14.54
CA THR A 53 12.07 5.20 -15.22
C THR A 53 10.64 5.12 -14.70
N ALA A 54 10.07 6.26 -14.34
CA ALA A 54 8.67 6.36 -13.93
C ALA A 54 7.72 5.79 -14.99
N GLY A 55 6.61 5.19 -14.57
CA GLY A 55 5.62 4.61 -15.47
C GLY A 55 6.06 3.32 -16.17
N THR A 56 7.20 2.74 -15.81
CA THR A 56 7.68 1.47 -16.40
C THR A 56 7.46 0.29 -15.46
N GLN A 57 7.18 -0.87 -16.06
CA GLN A 57 6.82 -2.08 -15.34
C GLN A 57 7.80 -2.47 -14.23
N GLY A 58 7.28 -3.08 -13.16
CA GLY A 58 8.05 -3.69 -12.08
C GLY A 58 7.86 -5.21 -12.05
N GLN A 59 8.95 -5.95 -11.81
CA GLN A 59 8.87 -7.40 -11.55
C GLN A 59 9.52 -7.67 -10.20
N ILE A 60 8.77 -8.30 -9.31
CA ILE A 60 9.16 -8.55 -7.92
C ILE A 60 9.09 -10.05 -7.64
N SER A 61 10.24 -10.65 -7.37
CA SER A 61 10.31 -12.02 -6.87
C SER A 61 10.22 -12.03 -5.34
N TYR A 62 9.31 -12.81 -4.78
CA TYR A 62 9.12 -12.92 -3.33
C TYR A 62 9.25 -14.36 -2.85
N ALA A 63 9.52 -14.55 -1.57
CA ALA A 63 9.44 -15.83 -0.87
C ALA A 63 8.81 -15.65 0.51
N PHE A 64 8.16 -16.71 0.98
CA PHE A 64 7.77 -16.81 2.38
C PHE A 64 8.91 -17.48 3.14
N ASP A 65 9.44 -16.78 4.14
CA ASP A 65 10.49 -17.34 4.99
C ASP A 65 10.02 -18.67 5.60
N LEU A 66 10.90 -19.67 5.53
CA LEU A 66 10.60 -21.02 6.01
C LEU A 66 10.42 -21.07 7.53
N ALA A 67 11.18 -20.27 8.29
CA ALA A 67 11.10 -20.26 9.74
C ALA A 67 9.76 -19.69 10.25
N SER A 68 9.15 -18.80 9.46
CA SER A 68 7.87 -18.15 9.77
C SER A 68 6.65 -19.08 9.72
N ASN A 69 6.80 -20.28 9.14
CA ASN A 69 5.78 -21.34 9.09
C ASN A 69 4.39 -20.82 8.67
N TRP A 70 4.34 -19.96 7.66
CA TRP A 70 3.10 -19.39 7.14
C TRP A 70 2.13 -20.49 6.65
N SER A 71 0.91 -20.46 7.16
CA SER A 71 -0.17 -21.32 6.68
C SER A 71 -0.59 -20.95 5.26
N THR A 72 -1.21 -21.89 4.53
CA THR A 72 -1.77 -21.63 3.20
C THR A 72 -2.75 -20.45 3.20
N THR A 73 -3.55 -20.32 4.26
CA THR A 73 -4.51 -19.22 4.41
C THR A 73 -3.81 -17.87 4.53
N GLU A 74 -2.76 -17.77 5.36
CA GLU A 74 -2.00 -16.53 5.49
C GLU A 74 -1.27 -16.18 4.19
N LYS A 75 -0.61 -17.16 3.55
CA LYS A 75 0.02 -16.96 2.23
C LYS A 75 -0.98 -16.42 1.20
N SER A 76 -2.20 -16.95 1.18
CA SER A 76 -3.25 -16.47 0.27
C SER A 76 -3.68 -15.03 0.51
N ALA A 77 -3.51 -14.49 1.73
CA ALA A 77 -3.78 -13.09 2.02
C ALA A 77 -2.76 -12.18 1.33
N PHE A 78 -1.47 -12.49 1.46
CA PHE A 78 -0.40 -11.77 0.78
C PHE A 78 -0.56 -11.83 -0.74
N VAL A 79 -0.81 -13.02 -1.29
CA VAL A 79 -1.03 -13.18 -2.75
C VAL A 79 -2.22 -12.35 -3.22
N ALA A 80 -3.34 -12.36 -2.49
CA ALA A 80 -4.50 -11.56 -2.85
C ALA A 80 -4.22 -10.04 -2.81
N SER A 81 -3.44 -9.55 -1.84
CA SER A 81 -3.03 -8.14 -1.76
C SER A 81 -1.99 -7.75 -2.82
N MET A 82 -1.10 -8.67 -3.23
CA MET A 82 -0.19 -8.48 -4.37
C MET A 82 -0.94 -8.41 -5.69
N ASP A 83 -1.87 -9.34 -5.92
CA ASP A 83 -2.72 -9.38 -7.11
C ASP A 83 -3.64 -8.15 -7.16
N LEU A 84 -4.03 -7.65 -5.99
CA LEU A 84 -4.69 -6.37 -5.86
C LEU A 84 -3.83 -5.26 -6.49
N TRP A 85 -2.61 -5.01 -6.00
CA TRP A 85 -1.74 -3.98 -6.58
C TRP A 85 -1.47 -4.17 -8.08
N ALA A 86 -1.25 -5.41 -8.51
CA ALA A 86 -1.04 -5.77 -9.92
C ALA A 86 -2.28 -5.54 -10.80
N ALA A 87 -3.48 -5.44 -10.20
CA ALA A 87 -4.71 -5.17 -10.95
C ALA A 87 -4.81 -3.71 -11.43
N VAL A 88 -4.08 -2.77 -10.81
CA VAL A 88 -4.14 -1.33 -11.12
C VAL A 88 -2.83 -0.72 -11.58
N ALA A 89 -1.69 -1.28 -11.18
CA ALA A 89 -0.35 -0.84 -11.58
C ALA A 89 0.37 -1.95 -12.35
N ASN A 90 1.22 -1.61 -13.30
CA ASN A 90 1.95 -2.58 -14.13
C ASN A 90 3.12 -3.22 -13.36
N VAL A 91 2.77 -4.00 -12.35
CA VAL A 91 3.68 -4.77 -11.50
C VAL A 91 3.31 -6.24 -11.54
N SER A 92 4.29 -7.12 -11.42
CA SER A 92 4.06 -8.56 -11.27
C SER A 92 4.84 -9.12 -10.10
N PHE A 93 4.20 -10.05 -9.39
CA PHE A 93 4.76 -10.74 -8.24
C PHE A 93 4.92 -12.22 -8.57
N HIS A 94 6.10 -12.77 -8.29
CA HIS A 94 6.41 -14.17 -8.60
C HIS A 94 7.05 -14.84 -7.39
N GLU A 95 6.40 -15.86 -6.84
CA GLU A 95 6.99 -16.67 -5.78
C GLU A 95 8.24 -17.37 -6.32
N GLN A 96 9.31 -17.38 -5.52
CA GLN A 96 10.58 -18.05 -5.80
C GLN A 96 11.07 -18.75 -4.52
N ALA A 97 12.17 -19.48 -4.62
CA ALA A 97 12.85 -20.00 -3.44
C ALA A 97 13.46 -18.85 -2.61
N ASP A 98 13.55 -19.07 -1.30
CA ASP A 98 13.97 -18.08 -0.30
C ASP A 98 15.36 -17.49 -0.56
N ASP A 99 16.28 -18.28 -1.12
CA ASP A 99 17.66 -17.91 -1.41
C ASP A 99 17.85 -17.06 -2.68
N ILE A 100 16.80 -16.93 -3.51
CA ILE A 100 16.83 -16.16 -4.76
C ILE A 100 15.75 -15.08 -4.84
N ALA A 101 14.74 -15.14 -3.98
CA ALA A 101 13.74 -14.09 -3.88
C ALA A 101 14.40 -12.76 -3.47
N ARG A 102 13.80 -11.67 -3.93
CA ARG A 102 14.29 -10.31 -3.65
C ARG A 102 13.49 -9.67 -2.52
N VAL A 103 12.28 -10.16 -2.28
CA VAL A 103 11.45 -9.77 -1.14
C VAL A 103 11.21 -10.98 -0.25
N ILE A 104 11.56 -10.90 1.02
CA ILE A 104 11.31 -11.97 2.00
C ILE A 104 10.15 -11.58 2.90
N ILE A 105 9.16 -12.47 3.01
CA ILE A 105 7.97 -12.28 3.86
C ILE A 105 8.14 -13.13 5.11
N SER A 106 8.39 -12.48 6.23
CA SER A 106 8.68 -13.10 7.52
C SER A 106 7.66 -12.71 8.59
N ARG A 107 7.58 -13.54 9.62
CA ARG A 107 6.76 -13.33 10.81
C ARG A 107 7.66 -12.83 11.93
N ASN A 108 7.21 -11.80 12.62
CA ASN A 108 7.82 -11.36 13.88
C ASN A 108 6.84 -11.58 15.07
N THR A 109 7.29 -11.24 16.28
CA THR A 109 6.49 -11.34 17.52
C THR A 109 6.61 -10.06 18.35
N GLU A 110 6.84 -8.93 17.69
CA GLU A 110 7.15 -7.65 18.31
C GLU A 110 5.92 -6.74 18.41
N GLY A 111 4.75 -7.25 18.00
CA GLY A 111 3.56 -6.43 17.84
C GLY A 111 3.73 -5.38 16.75
N THR A 112 4.50 -5.66 15.70
CA THR A 112 4.78 -4.73 14.59
C THR A 112 4.43 -5.33 13.22
N ALA A 113 4.19 -4.44 12.27
CA ALA A 113 4.15 -4.73 10.85
C ALA A 113 5.06 -3.70 10.17
N SER A 114 5.88 -4.16 9.22
CA SER A 114 6.72 -3.31 8.40
C SER A 114 6.97 -3.95 7.04
N GLY A 115 7.22 -3.12 6.05
CA GLY A 115 7.56 -3.51 4.70
C GLY A 115 8.34 -2.42 4.00
N GLY A 116 9.10 -2.79 2.98
CA GLY A 116 9.87 -1.81 2.21
C GLY A 116 11.12 -2.37 1.54
N PRO A 117 11.89 -1.51 0.88
CA PRO A 117 13.21 -1.83 0.34
C PRO A 117 14.25 -1.89 1.47
N ASP A 118 15.04 -2.97 1.53
CA ASP A 118 16.15 -3.08 2.51
C ASP A 118 17.46 -2.55 1.92
N PHE A 119 17.68 -2.86 0.63
CA PHE A 119 18.84 -2.42 -0.12
C PHE A 119 18.38 -1.87 -1.47
N PHE A 120 18.95 -0.74 -1.88
CA PHE A 120 18.64 -0.10 -3.14
C PHE A 120 19.80 0.80 -3.58
N ILE A 121 19.76 1.22 -4.85
CA ILE A 121 20.64 2.25 -5.38
C ILE A 121 19.81 3.53 -5.48
N PRO A 122 20.14 4.62 -4.75
CA PRO A 122 19.38 5.86 -4.80
C PRO A 122 19.54 6.54 -6.16
N GLY A 123 18.54 7.35 -6.52
CA GLY A 123 18.65 8.34 -7.60
C GLY A 123 18.76 9.75 -7.03
N ASP A 124 19.15 10.71 -7.88
CA ASP A 124 19.31 12.10 -7.49
C ASP A 124 17.99 12.88 -7.56
N ILE A 125 17.74 13.76 -6.59
CA ILE A 125 16.60 14.70 -6.59
C ILE A 125 16.57 15.48 -7.93
N GLY A 126 15.39 15.56 -8.54
CA GLY A 126 15.18 16.21 -9.84
C GLY A 126 15.58 15.35 -11.05
N SER A 127 16.21 14.20 -10.85
CA SER A 127 16.53 13.26 -11.93
C SER A 127 15.31 12.48 -12.40
N THR A 128 15.28 12.13 -13.69
CA THR A 128 14.32 11.16 -14.27
C THR A 128 14.79 9.71 -14.13
N VAL A 129 16.01 9.50 -13.63
CA VAL A 129 16.56 8.20 -13.27
C VAL A 129 16.26 7.96 -11.80
N LEU A 130 15.22 7.17 -11.55
CA LEU A 130 14.71 6.82 -10.22
C LEU A 130 15.65 5.87 -9.48
N GLY A 131 15.49 5.78 -8.16
CA GLY A 131 16.16 4.74 -7.37
C GLY A 131 15.69 3.33 -7.75
N ARG A 132 16.56 2.34 -7.55
CA ARG A 132 16.31 0.93 -7.91
C ARG A 132 16.46 0.01 -6.71
N ALA A 133 15.38 -0.65 -6.33
CA ALA A 133 15.39 -1.62 -5.25
C ALA A 133 16.20 -2.85 -5.66
N SER A 134 17.10 -3.31 -4.78
CA SER A 134 17.85 -4.56 -4.93
C SER A 134 17.20 -5.70 -4.15
N SER A 135 16.76 -5.44 -2.91
CA SER A 135 16.02 -6.35 -2.05
C SER A 135 15.01 -5.58 -1.18
N GLY A 136 14.11 -6.30 -0.53
CA GLY A 136 13.14 -5.78 0.42
C GLY A 136 12.63 -6.87 1.35
N SER A 137 11.80 -6.46 2.30
CA SER A 137 11.20 -7.37 3.27
C SER A 137 9.78 -6.95 3.61
N ILE A 138 9.02 -7.90 4.12
CA ILE A 138 7.78 -7.66 4.87
C ILE A 138 7.89 -8.49 6.14
N SER A 139 7.71 -7.87 7.31
CA SER A 139 7.76 -8.51 8.62
C SER A 139 6.48 -8.19 9.40
N ILE A 140 5.66 -9.19 9.72
CA ILE A 140 4.36 -8.97 10.37
C ILE A 140 4.15 -9.88 11.59
N ASP A 141 3.74 -9.30 12.72
CA ASP A 141 3.18 -10.03 13.87
C ASP A 141 1.70 -10.37 13.64
N ALA A 142 1.44 -11.43 12.88
CA ALA A 142 0.08 -11.88 12.61
C ALA A 142 -0.60 -12.58 13.82
N SER A 143 0.02 -12.58 15.00
CA SER A 143 -0.63 -12.97 16.26
C SER A 143 -1.33 -11.80 16.96
N SER A 144 -0.98 -10.56 16.60
CA SER A 144 -1.64 -9.34 17.07
C SER A 144 -2.97 -9.12 16.36
N ASN A 145 -4.01 -8.72 17.09
CA ASN A 145 -5.34 -8.40 16.52
C ASN A 145 -5.29 -7.26 15.48
N ALA A 146 -4.26 -6.41 15.53
CA ALA A 146 -4.10 -5.34 14.54
C ALA A 146 -3.62 -5.88 13.17
N PHE A 147 -2.87 -7.00 13.16
CA PHE A 147 -2.16 -7.49 11.96
C PHE A 147 -2.50 -8.94 11.61
N GLY A 148 -3.40 -9.57 12.34
CA GLY A 148 -3.88 -10.92 12.09
C GLY A 148 -5.19 -11.21 12.84
N PRO A 149 -5.80 -12.39 12.63
CA PRO A 149 -5.35 -13.47 11.76
C PRO A 149 -5.52 -13.15 10.26
N LEU A 150 -4.48 -13.41 9.47
CA LEU A 150 -4.48 -13.14 8.03
C LEU A 150 -5.28 -14.18 7.24
N GLY A 151 -5.91 -13.73 6.15
CA GLY A 151 -6.65 -14.59 5.22
C GLY A 151 -8.01 -15.08 5.74
N THR A 152 -8.46 -14.55 6.89
CA THR A 152 -9.83 -14.75 7.39
C THR A 152 -10.83 -13.82 6.68
N ALA A 153 -12.05 -13.67 7.20
CA ALA A 153 -13.05 -12.77 6.62
C ALA A 153 -12.51 -11.33 6.55
N LEU A 154 -12.81 -10.61 5.46
CA LEU A 154 -12.36 -9.22 5.28
C LEU A 154 -12.91 -8.26 6.33
N SER A 155 -13.96 -8.64 7.05
CA SER A 155 -14.52 -7.87 8.17
C SER A 155 -13.81 -8.13 9.51
N THR A 156 -12.89 -9.11 9.59
CA THR A 156 -12.14 -9.39 10.83
C THR A 156 -11.45 -8.13 11.32
N PHE A 157 -11.68 -7.77 12.58
CA PHE A 157 -11.19 -6.54 13.20
C PHE A 157 -11.45 -5.27 12.37
N GLY A 158 -12.60 -5.20 11.68
CA GLY A 158 -12.95 -4.06 10.84
C GLY A 158 -12.21 -3.99 9.50
N GLY A 159 -11.39 -5.00 9.18
CA GLY A 159 -10.58 -5.07 7.96
C GLY A 159 -9.10 -4.73 8.14
N TYR A 160 -8.68 -4.38 9.36
CA TYR A 160 -7.31 -3.99 9.67
C TYR A 160 -6.23 -4.98 9.21
N PRO A 161 -6.38 -6.31 9.41
CA PRO A 161 -5.39 -7.26 8.91
C PRO A 161 -5.21 -7.22 7.38
N SER A 162 -6.27 -6.93 6.63
CA SER A 162 -6.22 -6.77 5.18
C SER A 162 -5.60 -5.43 4.77
N LEU A 163 -5.93 -4.36 5.50
CA LEU A 163 -5.33 -3.04 5.33
C LEU A 163 -3.82 -3.12 5.50
N THR A 164 -3.35 -3.69 6.62
CA THR A 164 -1.92 -3.83 6.94
C THR A 164 -1.16 -4.57 5.85
N VAL A 165 -1.60 -5.76 5.44
CA VAL A 165 -0.87 -6.50 4.39
C VAL A 165 -0.80 -5.70 3.09
N THR A 166 -1.87 -5.01 2.72
CA THR A 166 -1.91 -4.21 1.48
C THR A 166 -1.04 -2.95 1.61
N HIS A 167 -0.98 -2.33 2.79
CA HIS A 167 -0.14 -1.21 3.16
C HIS A 167 1.36 -1.56 3.08
N GLU A 168 1.78 -2.65 3.72
CA GLU A 168 3.19 -3.08 3.68
C GLU A 168 3.66 -3.44 2.26
N ILE A 169 2.78 -4.02 1.44
CA ILE A 169 3.08 -4.23 0.02
C ILE A 169 3.21 -2.89 -0.72
N GLY A 170 2.44 -1.88 -0.34
CA GLY A 170 2.60 -0.49 -0.84
C GLY A 170 4.01 0.06 -0.56
N HIS A 171 4.54 -0.17 0.63
CA HIS A 171 5.93 0.18 0.95
C HIS A 171 6.95 -0.60 0.14
N VAL A 172 6.75 -1.91 -0.05
CA VAL A 172 7.60 -2.72 -0.96
C VAL A 172 7.59 -2.14 -2.37
N LEU A 173 6.47 -1.59 -2.83
CA LEU A 173 6.36 -0.92 -4.13
C LEU A 173 7.03 0.46 -4.17
N GLY A 174 7.48 1.01 -3.04
CA GLY A 174 8.15 2.31 -2.96
C GLY A 174 7.21 3.47 -2.63
N LEU A 175 6.03 3.20 -2.06
CA LEU A 175 5.16 4.24 -1.52
C LEU A 175 5.52 4.54 -0.06
N GLY A 176 5.66 5.80 0.30
CA GLY A 176 5.83 6.26 1.67
C GLY A 176 4.49 6.55 2.36
N HIS A 177 4.54 6.97 3.63
CA HIS A 177 3.36 7.48 4.32
C HIS A 177 2.89 8.81 3.73
N GLY A 178 1.64 9.17 4.01
CA GLY A 178 1.04 10.45 3.58
C GLY A 178 1.51 11.68 4.36
N GLY A 179 2.36 11.51 5.37
CA GLY A 179 2.83 12.61 6.20
C GLY A 179 4.22 12.37 6.77
N THR A 180 4.67 13.28 7.61
CA THR A 180 5.98 13.21 8.28
C THR A 180 5.83 12.46 9.58
N TYR A 181 5.54 11.17 9.46
CA TYR A 181 5.42 10.28 10.60
C TYR A 181 5.88 8.88 10.25
N ASP A 182 6.38 8.23 11.27
CA ASP A 182 6.62 6.80 11.33
C ASP A 182 6.27 6.34 12.76
N ARG A 183 6.06 5.05 12.96
CA ARG A 183 5.55 4.48 14.22
C ARG A 183 6.39 4.82 15.46
N GLU A 184 7.66 5.20 15.27
CA GLU A 184 8.58 5.57 16.36
C GLU A 184 8.66 7.09 16.61
N GLU A 185 7.99 7.92 15.81
CA GLU A 185 8.11 9.38 15.83
C GLU A 185 6.80 10.04 16.27
N GLY A 186 6.79 10.52 17.52
CA GLY A 186 5.59 10.95 18.23
C GLY A 186 4.91 12.26 17.77
N ASN A 187 5.12 12.72 16.53
CA ASN A 187 4.47 13.91 15.98
C ASN A 187 3.87 13.63 14.59
N GLU A 188 2.75 12.92 14.58
CA GLU A 188 1.90 12.71 13.40
C GLU A 188 1.49 14.06 12.78
N SER A 189 2.04 14.38 11.61
CA SER A 189 1.64 15.56 10.83
C SER A 189 1.30 15.17 9.41
N ALA A 190 0.04 15.42 9.04
CA ALA A 190 -0.46 15.27 7.68
C ALA A 190 0.30 16.17 6.70
N TYR A 191 0.73 15.64 5.54
CA TYR A 191 1.38 16.46 4.51
C TYR A 191 0.39 17.41 3.84
N THR A 192 -0.75 16.87 3.39
CA THR A 192 -1.87 17.65 2.91
C THR A 192 -3.18 17.21 3.56
N ILE A 193 -4.27 17.90 3.19
CA ILE A 193 -5.64 17.51 3.59
C ILE A 193 -6.06 16.13 3.06
N TYR A 194 -5.31 15.56 2.12
CA TYR A 194 -5.55 14.24 1.53
C TYR A 194 -4.75 13.12 2.20
N ASP A 195 -3.92 13.44 3.19
CA ASP A 195 -3.32 12.42 4.05
C ASP A 195 -4.36 11.90 5.06
N SER A 196 -5.20 10.98 4.60
CA SER A 196 -6.19 10.27 5.42
C SER A 196 -6.63 8.98 4.73
N LEU A 197 -7.10 8.00 5.53
CA LEU A 197 -7.56 6.70 5.03
C LEU A 197 -8.58 6.75 3.87
N PRO A 198 -9.50 7.74 3.77
CA PRO A 198 -10.40 7.85 2.61
C PRO A 198 -9.69 8.09 1.27
N TRP A 199 -8.43 8.52 1.29
CA TRP A 199 -7.68 8.92 0.11
C TRP A 199 -6.46 8.03 -0.16
N THR A 200 -5.79 7.55 0.89
CA THR A 200 -4.61 6.69 0.81
C THR A 200 -4.57 5.71 1.98
N ILE A 201 -4.35 4.42 1.70
CA ILE A 201 -4.12 3.42 2.76
C ILE A 201 -2.76 3.61 3.44
N MET A 202 -1.87 4.43 2.88
CA MET A 202 -0.57 4.76 3.47
C MET A 202 -0.68 5.78 4.63
N SER A 203 -1.89 6.21 4.97
CA SER A 203 -2.13 7.18 6.05
C SER A 203 -2.33 6.50 7.40
N TYR A 204 -1.79 7.10 8.46
CA TYR A 204 -2.19 6.80 9.85
C TYR A 204 -3.34 7.68 10.34
N ASN A 205 -3.73 8.70 9.58
CA ASN A 205 -4.86 9.55 9.92
C ASN A 205 -6.16 8.80 9.56
N GLU A 206 -6.74 8.18 10.60
CA GLU A 206 -7.95 7.37 10.52
C GLU A 206 -9.21 8.19 10.16
N GLU A 207 -10.37 7.52 10.17
CA GLU A 207 -11.67 8.15 9.93
C GLU A 207 -11.94 9.33 10.88
N GLY A 208 -12.20 10.50 10.30
CA GLY A 208 -12.39 11.74 11.02
C GLY A 208 -12.82 12.88 10.11
N THR A 209 -12.82 14.11 10.62
CA THR A 209 -12.91 15.29 9.75
C THR A 209 -11.56 15.43 9.04
N SER A 210 -11.48 14.98 7.80
CA SER A 210 -10.31 15.23 6.95
C SER A 210 -10.12 16.74 6.78
N GLY A 211 -8.91 17.15 6.38
CA GLY A 211 -8.60 18.57 6.20
C GLY A 211 -9.44 19.29 5.13
N ASP A 212 -10.21 18.55 4.33
CA ASP A 212 -11.20 19.05 3.36
C ASP A 212 -12.58 19.37 4.00
N GLY A 213 -12.75 19.09 5.31
CA GLY A 213 -13.98 19.31 6.07
C GLY A 213 -15.02 18.19 5.93
N ALA A 214 -14.74 17.13 5.18
CA ALA A 214 -15.60 15.95 5.10
C ALA A 214 -15.39 15.05 6.31
N THR A 215 -16.49 14.53 6.87
CA THR A 215 -16.42 13.51 7.92
C THR A 215 -16.73 12.16 7.29
N TYR A 216 -15.73 11.28 7.22
CA TYR A 216 -15.91 9.91 6.77
C TYR A 216 -16.22 9.03 7.99
N ARG A 217 -17.27 8.22 7.90
CA ARG A 217 -17.65 7.24 8.93
C ARG A 217 -18.11 5.98 8.26
N TRP A 218 -17.39 4.88 8.46
CA TRP A 218 -17.73 3.61 7.82
C TRP A 218 -18.33 2.57 8.79
N GLY A 219 -18.64 3.02 10.01
CA GLY A 219 -19.25 2.21 11.04
C GLY A 219 -18.24 1.29 11.70
N THR A 220 -18.74 0.36 12.50
CA THR A 220 -17.90 -0.56 13.26
C THR A 220 -18.30 -2.01 13.03
N THR A 221 -17.33 -2.91 13.12
CA THR A 221 -17.54 -4.35 13.22
C THR A 221 -17.36 -4.76 14.68
N THR A 222 -18.31 -5.53 15.22
CA THR A 222 -18.19 -6.09 16.58
C THR A 222 -17.59 -7.48 16.54
N GLN A 223 -16.50 -7.69 17.26
CA GLN A 223 -15.82 -8.99 17.37
C GLN A 223 -15.32 -9.19 18.80
N GLY A 224 -15.59 -10.36 19.40
CA GLY A 224 -15.15 -10.67 20.76
C GLY A 224 -15.67 -9.70 21.84
N GLY A 225 -16.77 -8.98 21.58
CA GLY A 225 -17.32 -7.96 22.48
C GLY A 225 -16.71 -6.57 22.34
N PHE A 226 -15.75 -6.38 21.43
CA PHE A 226 -15.14 -5.09 21.11
C PHE A 226 -15.65 -4.57 19.77
N ALA A 227 -15.74 -3.24 19.64
CA ALA A 227 -16.08 -2.56 18.39
C ALA A 227 -14.80 -2.06 17.73
N TYR A 228 -14.60 -2.44 16.47
CA TYR A 228 -13.49 -2.02 15.63
C TYR A 228 -14.01 -1.11 14.53
N GLN A 229 -13.34 0.02 14.27
CA GLN A 229 -13.69 0.86 13.13
C GLN A 229 -13.47 0.09 11.83
N ASN A 230 -14.40 0.21 10.90
CA ASN A 230 -14.23 -0.41 9.59
C ASN A 230 -13.23 0.42 8.78
N VAL A 231 -12.30 -0.23 8.09
CA VAL A 231 -11.25 0.40 7.31
C VAL A 231 -11.23 -0.09 5.86
N PRO A 232 -10.56 0.62 4.93
CA PRO A 232 -10.40 0.15 3.57
C PRO A 232 -9.85 -1.27 3.49
N THR A 233 -10.42 -2.05 2.57
CA THR A 233 -9.98 -3.43 2.28
C THR A 233 -9.23 -3.54 0.94
N THR A 234 -9.16 -2.43 0.19
CA THR A 234 -8.37 -2.27 -1.04
C THR A 234 -7.52 -1.01 -0.93
N TRP A 235 -6.71 -0.74 -1.96
CA TRP A 235 -6.18 0.60 -2.20
C TRP A 235 -7.30 1.67 -2.23
N MET A 236 -6.89 2.91 -2.01
CA MET A 236 -7.69 4.12 -2.09
C MET A 236 -7.26 4.98 -3.28
N PRO A 237 -7.97 6.08 -3.64
CA PRO A 237 -7.76 6.73 -4.92
C PRO A 237 -6.32 7.21 -5.18
N LEU A 238 -5.63 7.74 -4.16
CA LEU A 238 -4.28 8.27 -4.32
C LEU A 238 -3.22 7.17 -4.35
N ASP A 239 -3.46 6.03 -3.69
CA ASP A 239 -2.62 4.82 -3.79
C ASP A 239 -2.50 4.35 -5.25
N ILE A 240 -3.64 4.28 -5.96
CA ILE A 240 -3.68 3.88 -7.38
C ILE A 240 -2.80 4.82 -8.20
N VAL A 241 -3.01 6.13 -8.05
CA VAL A 241 -2.30 7.13 -8.86
C VAL A 241 -0.82 7.13 -8.52
N ALA A 242 -0.44 6.95 -7.25
CA ALA A 242 0.95 6.85 -6.81
C ALA A 242 1.64 5.60 -7.38
N ALA A 243 1.02 4.41 -7.27
CA ALA A 243 1.57 3.19 -7.85
C ALA A 243 1.64 3.28 -9.39
N GLN A 244 0.63 3.84 -10.05
CA GLN A 244 0.67 4.08 -11.51
C GLN A 244 1.73 5.11 -11.92
N ARG A 245 2.08 6.06 -11.04
CA ARG A 245 3.18 7.00 -11.29
C ARG A 245 4.52 6.28 -11.34
N LEU A 246 4.73 5.31 -10.45
CA LEU A 246 5.94 4.49 -10.44
C LEU A 246 5.96 3.47 -11.57
N TYR A 247 4.86 2.73 -11.77
CA TYR A 247 4.88 1.50 -12.59
C TYR A 247 4.10 1.58 -13.89
N GLY A 248 3.25 2.60 -14.05
CA GLY A 248 2.34 2.71 -15.18
C GLY A 248 1.03 1.99 -14.92
N VAL A 249 0.04 2.27 -15.76
CA VAL A 249 -1.30 1.68 -15.67
C VAL A 249 -1.25 0.22 -16.07
N ALA A 250 -1.85 -0.66 -15.25
CA ALA A 250 -2.00 -2.07 -15.61
C ALA A 250 -2.94 -2.24 -16.81
N VAL A 251 -2.66 -3.24 -17.64
CA VAL A 251 -3.52 -3.61 -18.79
C VAL A 251 -3.85 -5.10 -18.72
N ASN A 252 -5.01 -5.48 -19.24
CA ASN A 252 -5.47 -6.88 -19.26
C ASN A 252 -5.58 -7.52 -17.87
N THR A 253 -6.13 -6.78 -16.91
CA THR A 253 -6.35 -7.23 -15.54
C THR A 253 -7.80 -7.67 -15.33
N PRO A 254 -8.13 -8.35 -14.20
CA PRO A 254 -9.52 -8.69 -13.89
C PRO A 254 -10.47 -7.48 -13.75
N LEU A 255 -9.93 -6.25 -13.73
CA LEU A 255 -10.66 -4.99 -13.64
C LEU A 255 -10.75 -4.22 -14.97
N SER A 256 -10.21 -4.75 -16.08
CA SER A 256 -10.12 -4.06 -17.39
C SER A 256 -11.41 -4.09 -18.24
N GLY A 257 -12.56 -3.75 -17.66
CA GLY A 257 -13.84 -3.59 -18.38
C GLY A 257 -14.84 -4.76 -18.26
N GLY A 258 -16.14 -4.43 -18.18
CA GLY A 258 -17.23 -5.41 -18.09
C GLY A 258 -17.52 -5.95 -16.69
N GLN A 259 -16.94 -5.35 -15.65
CA GLN A 259 -17.09 -5.79 -14.27
C GLN A 259 -18.44 -5.36 -13.69
N THR A 260 -19.06 -6.26 -12.95
CA THR A 260 -20.08 -5.93 -11.95
C THR A 260 -19.40 -5.95 -10.58
N TYR A 261 -19.50 -4.85 -9.84
CA TYR A 261 -19.00 -4.75 -8.46
C TYR A 261 -20.18 -4.86 -7.49
N GLY A 262 -19.92 -5.46 -6.33
CA GLY A 262 -20.91 -5.64 -5.28
C GLY A 262 -21.61 -6.99 -5.32
N PHE A 263 -22.91 -7.02 -5.09
CA PHE A 263 -23.70 -8.25 -5.19
C PHE A 263 -23.74 -8.75 -6.63
N ASN A 264 -23.57 -10.05 -6.83
CA ASN A 264 -23.43 -10.69 -8.16
C ASN A 264 -22.16 -10.25 -8.91
N SER A 265 -21.08 -9.97 -8.17
CA SER A 265 -19.79 -9.66 -8.77
C SER A 265 -19.34 -10.75 -9.73
N ASN A 266 -18.77 -10.35 -10.87
CA ASN A 266 -18.18 -11.24 -11.87
C ASN A 266 -16.64 -11.16 -11.89
N ILE A 267 -16.04 -10.48 -10.91
CA ILE A 267 -14.58 -10.34 -10.80
C ILE A 267 -14.00 -11.67 -10.30
N THR A 268 -13.13 -12.26 -11.12
CA THR A 268 -12.52 -13.57 -10.86
C THR A 268 -11.14 -13.45 -10.23
N GLY A 269 -10.58 -14.59 -9.82
CA GLY A 269 -9.25 -14.66 -9.22
C GLY A 269 -9.25 -14.32 -7.73
N THR A 270 -8.05 -14.19 -7.16
CA THR A 270 -7.81 -13.94 -5.74
C THR A 270 -8.39 -12.60 -5.26
N ILE A 271 -8.53 -11.63 -6.16
CA ILE A 271 -9.07 -10.29 -5.83
C ILE A 271 -10.61 -10.25 -5.82
N GLY A 272 -11.30 -11.25 -6.36
CA GLY A 272 -12.76 -11.24 -6.49
C GLY A 272 -13.49 -11.01 -5.16
N LYS A 273 -12.96 -11.59 -4.07
CA LYS A 273 -13.51 -11.47 -2.71
C LYS A 273 -13.62 -10.04 -2.19
N PHE A 274 -12.75 -9.12 -2.62
CA PHE A 274 -12.79 -7.72 -2.17
C PHE A 274 -13.97 -6.95 -2.77
N PHE A 275 -14.39 -7.36 -3.97
CA PHE A 275 -15.43 -6.68 -4.75
C PHE A 275 -16.77 -7.40 -4.76
N ASP A 276 -16.86 -8.59 -4.15
CA ASP A 276 -18.09 -9.35 -3.96
C ASP A 276 -18.68 -9.09 -2.57
N PHE A 277 -19.83 -8.42 -2.49
CA PHE A 277 -20.44 -8.03 -1.20
C PHE A 277 -21.11 -9.19 -0.45
N THR A 278 -21.11 -10.39 -1.03
CA THR A 278 -21.42 -11.62 -0.27
C THR A 278 -20.22 -12.13 0.53
N GLN A 279 -18.99 -11.67 0.19
CA GLN A 279 -17.73 -12.04 0.86
C GLN A 279 -17.14 -10.85 1.63
N ASN A 280 -17.14 -9.65 1.06
CA ASN A 280 -16.80 -8.40 1.72
C ASN A 280 -18.07 -7.74 2.28
N SER A 281 -18.48 -8.12 3.48
CA SER A 281 -19.75 -7.68 4.08
C SER A 281 -19.75 -6.23 4.59
N SER A 282 -18.57 -5.59 4.68
CA SER A 282 -18.40 -4.19 5.10
C SER A 282 -17.48 -3.47 4.11
N PRO A 283 -17.87 -3.35 2.83
CA PRO A 283 -16.96 -2.95 1.77
C PRO A 283 -16.63 -1.45 1.85
N ILE A 284 -15.36 -1.15 2.11
CA ILE A 284 -14.75 0.17 1.93
C ILE A 284 -13.64 -0.02 0.89
N ILE A 285 -13.94 0.38 -0.34
CA ILE A 285 -13.14 0.04 -1.52
C ILE A 285 -13.12 1.19 -2.51
N THR A 286 -12.10 1.23 -3.37
CA THR A 286 -12.05 2.11 -4.53
C THR A 286 -12.22 1.31 -5.81
N LEU A 287 -13.19 1.71 -6.63
CA LEU A 287 -13.41 1.09 -7.93
C LEU A 287 -12.43 1.67 -8.96
N TRP A 288 -11.76 0.79 -9.70
CA TRP A 288 -10.89 1.13 -10.81
C TRP A 288 -11.30 0.32 -12.05
N ASN A 289 -11.41 1.00 -13.19
CA ASN A 289 -11.77 0.46 -14.50
C ASN A 289 -11.27 1.41 -15.59
#